data_AF-A0A835MBU5-F1
#
_entry.id   AF-A0A835MBU5-F1
#
_cell.length_a   1.000
_cell.length_b   1.000
_cell.length_c   1.000
_cell.angle_alpha   90.00
_cell.angle_beta   90.00
_cell.angle_gamma   90.00
#
_symmetry.space_group_name_H-M   'P 1'
#
loop_
_entity.id
_entity.type
_entity.pdbx_description
1 polymer ?
#
loop_
_entity_poly.entity_id
_entity_poly.type
_entity_poly.pdbx_seq_one_letter_code
_entity_poly.pdbx_strand_id
1 'polypeptide(L)'
;MCRTKEFRLEVFTVEEVIRAMCGKNKVFDALKFFRDAVKGHGLCTSGRSYEFLIRGLCEEGKMEDALKLQTEMVGKGFEPSVEIYNCFISGYSRQGNEELSRNLRKEMVDFGLKQEGDEQDELTNQATHPCQSESLAR
;
A
#
# COMPACT_ATOMS: atom_id res chain seq x y z
N MET A 1 -24.21 18.66 -36.19
CA MET A 1 -24.43 18.54 -34.74
C MET A 1 -23.77 17.26 -34.26
N CYS A 2 -22.57 17.33 -33.68
CA CYS A 2 -21.95 16.17 -33.04
C CYS A 2 -22.82 15.76 -31.85
N ARG A 3 -23.50 14.62 -31.96
CA ARG A 3 -23.96 13.89 -30.78
C ARG A 3 -22.68 13.37 -30.12
N THR A 4 -22.18 14.09 -29.13
CA THR A 4 -21.21 13.54 -28.18
C THR A 4 -21.87 12.28 -27.64
N LYS A 5 -21.37 11.11 -28.04
CA LYS A 5 -21.75 9.85 -27.39
C LYS A 5 -21.28 10.02 -25.96
N GLU A 6 -22.23 10.22 -25.07
CA GLU A 6 -22.01 10.20 -23.63
C GLU A 6 -21.55 8.77 -23.30
N PHE A 7 -20.23 8.57 -23.35
CA PHE A 7 -19.61 7.31 -22.99
C PHE A 7 -19.83 7.22 -21.48
N ARG A 8 -20.88 6.50 -21.10
CA ARG A 8 -21.20 6.23 -19.70
C ARG A 8 -20.06 5.33 -19.21
N LEU A 9 -19.03 5.94 -18.63
CA LEU A 9 -17.90 5.21 -18.06
C LEU A 9 -18.46 4.29 -16.98
N GLU A 10 -18.53 2.99 -17.23
CA GLU A 10 -18.88 2.03 -16.21
C GLU A 10 -17.67 1.79 -15.29
N VAL A 11 -17.92 1.34 -14.06
CA VAL A 11 -16.90 1.11 -13.02
C VAL A 11 -15.71 0.28 -13.54
N PHE A 12 -15.97 -0.72 -14.37
CA PHE A 12 -14.94 -1.55 -15.01
C PHE A 12 -14.00 -0.78 -15.94
N THR A 13 -14.49 0.27 -16.60
CA THR A 13 -13.67 1.09 -17.51
C THR A 13 -12.66 1.91 -16.73
N VAL A 14 -13.04 2.42 -15.55
CA VAL A 14 -12.15 3.19 -14.69
C VAL A 14 -11.05 2.30 -14.11
N GLU A 15 -11.40 1.10 -13.64
CA GLU A 15 -10.45 0.13 -13.12
C GLU A 15 -9.39 -0.27 -14.16
N GLU A 16 -9.83 -0.61 -15.38
CA GLU A 16 -8.91 -1.00 -16.47
C GLU A 16 -7.98 0.15 -16.89
N VAL A 17 -8.49 1.37 -16.94
CA VAL A 17 -7.70 2.57 -17.28
C VAL A 17 -6.65 2.85 -16.20
N ILE A 18 -7.02 2.75 -14.92
CA ILE A 18 -6.09 2.90 -13.79
C ILE A 18 -5.03 1.82 -13.82
N ARG A 19 -5.42 0.54 -13.94
CA ARG A 19 -4.51 -0.60 -14.02
C ARG A 19 -3.49 -0.41 -15.14
N ALA A 20 -3.94 -0.01 -16.33
CA ALA A 20 -3.08 0.23 -17.49
C ALA A 20 -2.12 1.40 -17.31
N MET A 21 -2.51 2.46 -16.58
CA MET A 21 -1.63 3.61 -16.31
C MET A 21 -0.60 3.30 -15.21
N CYS A 22 -1.01 2.63 -14.12
CA CYS A 22 -0.09 2.19 -13.07
C CYS A 22 0.99 1.27 -13.65
N GLY A 23 0.62 0.31 -14.52
CA GLY A 23 1.57 -0.57 -15.20
C GLY A 23 2.56 0.13 -16.14
N LYS A 24 2.36 1.42 -16.43
CA LYS A 24 3.27 2.26 -17.23
C LYS A 24 4.08 3.25 -16.39
N ASN A 25 4.10 3.10 -15.05
CA ASN A 25 4.71 4.06 -14.12
C ASN A 25 4.15 5.48 -14.26
N LYS A 26 2.85 5.59 -14.54
CA LYS A 26 2.13 6.87 -14.63
C LYS A 26 1.13 6.99 -13.49
N VAL A 27 1.56 6.71 -12.26
CA VAL A 27 0.62 6.63 -11.13
C VAL A 27 -0.04 7.98 -10.85
N PHE A 28 0.68 9.10 -11.05
CA PHE A 28 0.11 10.44 -10.86
C PHE A 28 -0.97 10.79 -11.89
N ASP A 29 -0.78 10.39 -13.15
CA ASP A 29 -1.82 10.54 -14.18
C ASP A 29 -3.04 9.68 -13.80
N ALA A 30 -2.81 8.46 -13.31
CA ALA A 30 -3.86 7.57 -12.85
C ALA A 30 -4.64 8.12 -11.66
N LEU A 31 -3.95 8.70 -10.67
CA LEU A 31 -4.55 9.39 -9.53
C LEU A 31 -5.41 10.57 -9.95
N LYS A 32 -4.91 11.38 -10.90
CA LYS A 32 -5.66 12.53 -11.42
C LYS A 32 -6.93 12.05 -12.12
N PHE A 33 -6.80 11.07 -13.02
CA PHE A 33 -7.94 10.47 -13.70
C PHE A 33 -8.96 9.90 -12.70
N PHE A 34 -8.51 9.19 -11.68
CA PHE A 34 -9.35 8.65 -10.62
C PHE A 34 -10.14 9.74 -9.89
N ARG A 35 -9.47 10.81 -9.45
CA ARG A 35 -10.12 11.93 -8.74
C ARG A 35 -11.12 12.67 -9.64
N ASP A 36 -10.78 12.87 -10.91
CA ASP A 36 -11.66 13.53 -11.88
C ASP A 36 -12.88 12.65 -12.18
N ALA A 37 -12.70 11.33 -12.29
CA ALA A 37 -13.78 10.35 -12.47
C ALA A 37 -14.76 10.33 -11.29
N VAL A 38 -14.26 10.37 -10.04
CA VAL A 38 -15.09 10.43 -8.83
C VAL A 38 -15.87 11.73 -8.75
N LYS A 39 -15.19 12.88 -8.93
CA LYS A 39 -15.79 14.21 -8.75
C LYS A 39 -16.73 14.61 -9.89
N GLY A 40 -16.34 14.33 -11.13
CA GLY A 40 -17.03 14.82 -12.33
C GLY A 40 -18.14 13.90 -12.82
N HIS A 41 -18.05 12.60 -12.55
CA HIS A 41 -18.97 11.60 -13.11
C HIS A 41 -19.72 10.79 -12.05
N GLY A 42 -19.47 11.04 -10.75
CA GLY A 42 -20.12 10.33 -9.65
C GLY A 42 -19.87 8.83 -9.67
N LEU A 43 -18.76 8.40 -10.28
CA LEU A 43 -18.46 6.98 -10.46
C LEU A 43 -18.05 6.38 -9.12
N CYS A 44 -18.70 5.26 -8.78
CA CYS A 44 -18.34 4.50 -7.60
C CYS A 44 -17.01 3.81 -7.85
N THR A 45 -15.97 4.25 -7.15
CA THR A 45 -14.65 3.62 -7.24
C THR A 45 -14.63 2.33 -6.46
N SER A 46 -14.16 1.25 -7.08
CA SER A 46 -14.04 -0.07 -6.46
C SER A 46 -12.83 -0.14 -5.53
N GLY A 47 -12.83 -1.05 -4.55
CA GLY A 47 -11.65 -1.37 -3.75
C GLY A 47 -10.42 -1.72 -4.60
N ARG A 48 -10.62 -2.39 -5.74
CA ARG A 48 -9.56 -2.69 -6.72
C ARG A 48 -8.92 -1.44 -7.34
N SER A 49 -9.69 -0.38 -7.56
CA SER A 49 -9.14 0.88 -8.08
C SER A 49 -8.15 1.50 -7.09
N TYR A 50 -8.46 1.44 -5.79
CA TYR A 50 -7.55 1.87 -4.73
C TYR A 50 -6.30 1.00 -4.66
N GLU A 51 -6.47 -0.32 -4.71
CA GLU A 51 -5.38 -1.29 -4.69
C GLU A 51 -4.34 -1.02 -5.79
N PHE A 52 -4.77 -0.81 -7.04
CA PHE A 52 -3.85 -0.49 -8.14
C PHE A 52 -3.10 0.83 -7.93
N LEU A 53 -3.75 1.86 -7.40
CA LEU A 53 -3.14 3.16 -7.14
C LEU A 53 -2.15 3.09 -5.97
N ILE A 54 -2.54 2.42 -4.88
CA ILE A 54 -1.70 2.22 -3.69
C ILE A 54 -0.45 1.43 -4.07
N ARG A 55 -0.61 0.32 -4.81
CA ARG A 55 0.52 -0.47 -5.29
C ARG A 55 1.48 0.36 -6.14
N GLY A 56 0.96 1.11 -7.13
CA GLY A 56 1.81 1.97 -7.97
C GLY A 56 2.56 3.03 -7.16
N LEU A 57 1.93 3.61 -6.14
CA LEU A 57 2.58 4.59 -5.26
C LEU A 57 3.66 3.95 -4.38
N CYS A 58 3.42 2.75 -3.84
CA CYS A 58 4.43 2.00 -3.11
C CYS A 58 5.64 1.65 -3.99
N GLU A 59 5.40 1.26 -5.25
CA GLU A 59 6.46 0.98 -6.23
C GLU A 59 7.27 2.25 -6.58
N GLU A 60 6.64 3.42 -6.64
CA GLU A 60 7.30 4.73 -6.82
C GLU A 60 7.91 5.30 -5.51
N GLY A 61 7.80 4.60 -4.38
CA GLY A 61 8.31 5.03 -3.08
C GLY A 61 7.51 6.16 -2.41
N LYS A 62 6.32 6.48 -2.92
CA LYS A 62 5.42 7.55 -2.45
C LYS A 62 4.51 7.05 -1.31
N MET A 63 5.14 6.60 -0.23
CA MET A 63 4.46 5.91 0.87
C MET A 63 3.44 6.77 1.60
N GLU A 64 3.71 8.07 1.79
CA GLU A 64 2.76 8.99 2.43
C GLU A 64 1.46 9.12 1.62
N ASP A 65 1.56 9.19 0.30
CA ASP A 65 0.39 9.31 -0.57
C ASP A 65 -0.36 7.97 -0.67
N ALA A 66 0.37 6.85 -0.64
CA ALA A 66 -0.21 5.52 -0.55
C ALA A 66 -1.04 5.34 0.75
N LEU A 67 -0.52 5.77 1.90
CA LEU A 67 -1.23 5.71 3.19
C LEU A 67 -2.49 6.58 3.20
N LYS A 68 -2.43 7.78 2.63
CA LYS A 68 -3.61 8.66 2.50
C LYS A 68 -4.71 7.97 1.69
N LEU A 69 -4.34 7.29 0.60
CA LEU A 69 -5.30 6.53 -0.20
C LEU A 69 -5.86 5.31 0.53
N GLN A 70 -5.03 4.58 1.29
CA GLN A 70 -5.51 3.48 2.14
C GLN A 70 -6.51 3.99 3.19
N THR A 71 -6.22 5.13 3.82
CA THR A 71 -7.13 5.76 4.79
C THR A 71 -8.45 6.17 4.13
N GLU A 72 -8.40 6.73 2.92
CA GLU A 72 -9.60 7.05 2.13
C GLU A 72 -10.40 5.78 1.77
N MET A 73 -9.71 4.71 1.37
CA MET A 73 -10.30 3.40 1.05
C MET A 73 -11.09 2.84 2.25
N VAL A 74 -10.47 2.82 3.44
CA VAL A 74 -11.12 2.38 4.70
C VAL A 74 -12.28 3.29 5.07
N GLY A 75 -12.11 4.62 4.95
CA GLY A 75 -13.17 5.59 5.22
C GLY A 75 -14.40 5.44 4.30
N LYS A 76 -14.23 4.81 3.13
CA LYS A 76 -15.32 4.46 2.20
C LYS A 76 -15.87 3.04 2.42
N GLY A 77 -15.38 2.31 3.41
CA GLY A 77 -15.82 0.96 3.76
C GLY A 77 -15.17 -0.15 2.92
N PHE A 78 -14.07 0.14 2.23
CA PHE A 78 -13.29 -0.89 1.54
C PHE A 78 -12.15 -1.37 2.44
N GLU A 79 -12.01 -2.68 2.61
CA GLU A 79 -10.96 -3.27 3.41
C GLU A 79 -9.66 -3.43 2.61
N PRO A 80 -8.49 -3.05 3.16
CA PRO A 80 -7.22 -3.27 2.51
C PRO A 80 -6.94 -4.77 2.34
N SER A 81 -6.48 -5.16 1.16
CA SER A 81 -6.09 -6.54 0.87
C SER A 81 -4.71 -6.88 1.43
N VAL A 82 -4.41 -8.18 1.49
CA VAL A 82 -3.06 -8.72 1.80
C VAL A 82 -2.00 -8.11 0.87
N GLU A 83 -2.34 -7.92 -0.41
CA GLU A 83 -1.42 -7.32 -1.39
C GLU A 83 -1.06 -5.87 -1.02
N ILE A 84 -2.02 -5.09 -0.53
CA ILE A 84 -1.78 -3.71 -0.08
C ILE A 84 -0.79 -3.70 1.10
N TYR A 85 -1.00 -4.54 2.11
CA TYR A 85 -0.09 -4.63 3.25
C TYR A 85 1.32 -5.05 2.82
N ASN A 86 1.45 -6.06 1.95
CA ASN A 86 2.73 -6.48 1.40
C ASN A 86 3.44 -5.35 0.63
N CYS A 87 2.69 -4.55 -0.13
CA CYS A 87 3.21 -3.36 -0.80
C CYS A 87 3.80 -2.35 0.20
N PHE A 88 3.10 -2.09 1.31
CA PHE A 88 3.60 -1.19 2.35
C PHE A 88 4.85 -1.74 3.04
N ILE A 89 4.84 -3.03 3.44
CA ILE A 89 5.98 -3.70 4.08
C ILE A 89 7.21 -3.63 3.17
N SER A 90 7.06 -3.99 1.89
CA SER A 90 8.15 -3.91 0.91
C SER A 90 8.63 -2.48 0.69
N GLY A 91 7.71 -1.53 0.57
CA GLY A 91 8.05 -0.11 0.41
C GLY A 91 8.82 0.47 1.59
N TYR A 92 8.39 0.19 2.83
CA TYR A 92 9.07 0.65 4.04
C TYR A 92 10.43 -0.03 4.25
N SER A 93 10.53 -1.32 3.96
CA SER A 93 11.80 -2.05 4.00
C SER A 93 12.82 -1.42 3.04
N ARG A 94 12.41 -1.07 1.80
CA ARG A 94 13.29 -0.39 0.83
C ARG A 94 13.72 1.01 1.26
N GLN A 95 12.95 1.68 2.12
CA GLN A 95 13.29 2.99 2.68
C GLN A 95 14.13 2.90 3.96
N GLY A 96 14.47 1.69 4.42
CA GLY A 96 15.19 1.47 5.68
C GLY A 96 14.34 1.69 6.92
N ASN A 97 13.01 1.78 6.79
CA ASN A 97 12.11 1.94 7.92
C ASN A 97 11.63 0.57 8.43
N GLU A 98 12.55 -0.14 9.07
CA GLU A 98 12.32 -1.50 9.57
C GLU A 98 11.27 -1.58 10.69
N GLU A 99 11.14 -0.52 11.49
CA GLU A 99 10.15 -0.47 12.57
C GLU A 99 8.73 -0.48 12.02
N LEU A 100 8.42 0.40 11.05
CA LEU A 100 7.11 0.43 10.41
C LEU A 100 6.82 -0.88 9.66
N SER A 101 7.83 -1.43 8.97
CA SER A 101 7.70 -2.72 8.28
C SER A 101 7.32 -3.85 9.24
N ARG A 102 8.00 -3.97 10.38
CA ARG A 102 7.69 -4.96 11.42
C ARG A 102 6.32 -4.75 12.07
N ASN A 103 5.94 -3.49 12.32
CA ASN A 103 4.64 -3.18 12.91
C ASN A 103 3.49 -3.56 11.97
N LEU A 104 3.61 -3.24 10.67
CA LEU A 104 2.63 -3.61 9.65
C LEU A 104 2.54 -5.14 9.48
N ARG A 105 3.67 -5.85 9.53
CA ARG A 105 3.71 -7.31 9.52
C ARG A 105 2.94 -7.91 10.70
N LYS A 106 3.11 -7.37 11.91
CA LYS A 106 2.36 -7.80 13.10
C LYS A 106 0.86 -7.54 12.95
N GLU A 107 0.49 -6.34 12.54
CA GLU A 107 -0.91 -5.96 12.31
C GLU A 107 -1.60 -6.93 11.34
N MET A 108 -0.94 -7.24 10.22
CA MET A 108 -1.44 -8.18 9.22
C MET A 108 -1.66 -9.60 9.78
N VAL A 109 -0.77 -10.08 10.65
CA VAL A 109 -0.92 -11.37 11.35
C VAL A 109 -2.06 -11.33 12.36
N ASP A 110 -2.23 -10.23 13.10
CA ASP A 110 -3.31 -10.05 14.07
C ASP A 110 -4.69 -10.05 13.40
N PHE A 111 -4.78 -9.55 12.16
CA PHE A 111 -5.98 -9.66 11.33
C PHE A 111 -6.18 -11.04 10.68
N GLY A 112 -5.30 -12.01 10.94
CA GLY A 112 -5.38 -13.37 10.41
C GLY A 112 -5.02 -13.49 8.92
N LEU A 113 -4.39 -12.47 8.35
CA LEU A 113 -3.92 -12.48 6.96
C LEU A 113 -2.59 -13.23 6.89
N LYS A 114 -2.58 -14.44 6.32
CA LYS A 114 -1.35 -15.22 6.13
C LYS A 114 -0.44 -14.54 5.12
N GLN A 115 0.79 -14.26 5.54
CA GLN A 115 1.86 -13.85 4.62
C GLN A 115 2.31 -15.08 3.81
N GLU A 116 2.29 -14.99 2.48
CA GLU A 116 3.04 -15.95 1.65
C GLU A 116 4.50 -15.49 1.57
N GLY A 117 5.32 -15.99 2.50
CA GLY A 117 6.78 -15.92 2.43
C GLY A 117 7.43 -14.89 3.34
N ASP A 118 7.75 -15.32 4.56
CA ASP A 118 8.87 -14.77 5.34
C ASP A 118 9.50 -15.93 6.15
N GLU A 119 10.19 -16.83 5.44
CA GLU A 119 11.33 -17.57 5.99
C GLU A 119 12.60 -16.81 5.61
N GLN A 120 12.92 -15.74 6.34
CA GLN A 120 14.32 -15.43 6.69
C GLN A 120 14.40 -14.29 7.72
N ASP A 121 14.96 -14.70 8.86
CA ASP A 121 15.69 -13.92 9.85
C ASP A 121 14.93 -12.96 10.78
N GLU A 122 14.17 -13.56 11.70
CA GLU A 122 14.10 -13.03 13.07
C GLU A 122 14.29 -14.14 14.12
N LEU A 123 15.28 -15.03 13.95
CA LEU A 123 15.68 -15.98 15.01
C LEU A 123 17.17 -16.35 14.94
N THR A 124 18.07 -15.42 15.23
CA THR A 124 19.18 -15.74 16.15
C THR A 124 19.56 -14.52 16.99
N ASN A 125 19.50 -14.74 18.29
CA ASN A 125 20.23 -14.04 19.35
C ASN A 125 19.50 -12.88 20.06
N GLN A 126 18.42 -13.22 20.75
CA GLN A 126 18.29 -12.76 22.13
C GLN A 126 19.20 -13.63 23.03
N ALA A 127 19.72 -12.98 24.08
CA ALA A 127 20.41 -13.51 25.25
C ALA A 127 21.96 -13.59 25.17
N THR A 128 22.60 -12.50 25.58
CA THR A 128 23.35 -12.50 26.86
C THR A 128 23.68 -11.06 27.28
N HIS A 129 22.85 -10.51 28.18
CA HIS A 129 23.36 -9.58 29.18
C HIS A 129 24.10 -10.41 30.25
N PRO A 130 25.32 -10.02 30.60
CA PRO A 130 25.72 -9.99 31.99
C PRO A 130 26.12 -8.56 32.36
N CYS A 131 25.27 -7.93 33.16
CA CYS A 131 25.66 -6.81 34.01
C CYS A 131 26.21 -7.40 35.32
N GLN A 132 27.52 -7.27 35.56
CA GLN A 132 28.22 -7.12 36.86
C GLN A 132 29.64 -6.59 36.51
N SER A 133 29.92 -5.29 36.63
CA SER A 133 30.48 -4.56 37.78
C SER A 133 31.97 -4.86 38.10
N GLU A 134 32.73 -3.77 38.31
CA GLU A 134 34.03 -3.65 39.04
C GLU A 134 35.30 -4.04 38.25
N SER A 135 36.17 -3.11 37.82
CA SER A 135 37.14 -2.25 38.53
C SER A 135 38.33 -2.98 39.18
N LEU A 136 39.53 -2.46 38.88
CA LEU A 136 40.86 -2.63 39.54
C LEU A 136 41.85 -3.66 38.98
N ALA A 137 42.84 -3.11 38.27
CA ALA A 137 44.29 -3.21 38.52
C ALA A 137 44.87 -4.57 38.95
N ARG A 138 45.79 -5.09 38.11
CA ARG A 138 47.14 -5.53 38.50
C ARG A 138 48.06 -5.51 37.29
#